data_AF-A0A1W1WJM2-F1
#
_entry.id   AF-A0A1W1WJM2-F1
#
_cell.length_a   1.000
_cell.length_b   1.000
_cell.length_c   1.000
_cell.angle_alpha   90.00
_cell.angle_beta   90.00
_cell.angle_gamma   90.00
#
_symmetry.space_group_name_H-M   'P 1'
#
loop_
_entity.id
_entity.type
_entity.pdbx_description
1 polymer ?
#
loop_
_entity_poly.entity_id
_entity_poly.type
_entity_poly.pdbx_seq_one_letter_code
_entity_poly.pdbx_strand_id
1 'polypeptide(L)'
;MGHSVVFAIEVYFNKEPEQSIRDLWISIEEMHPLTSLNAIEGARPHISLAVCDVKTPHNVKQVLLRQRNLAPFPIRFDAVGCFPTTGTLFLSPVMSTPLWLIHEDIAWTLSQSGIELLPYYRPQQWTSHCSLGLNLYGTNMTTAFERIAQIFVSLSGKVTEIGIIEA
;
A
#
# COMPACT_ATOMS: atom_id res chain seq x y z
N MET A 1 4.41 30.66 -7.18
CA MET A 1 3.61 29.79 -6.27
C MET A 1 4.33 28.44 -6.23
N GLY A 2 4.71 27.94 -5.06
CA GLY A 2 5.52 26.72 -4.97
C GLY A 2 4.74 25.48 -5.41
N HIS A 3 5.36 24.64 -6.23
CA HIS A 3 4.82 23.33 -6.59
C HIS A 3 4.71 22.46 -5.34
N SER A 4 3.58 21.79 -5.20
CA SER A 4 3.38 20.78 -4.17
C SER A 4 3.82 19.42 -4.70
N VAL A 5 4.26 18.55 -3.79
CA VAL A 5 4.83 17.23 -4.08
C VAL A 5 4.03 16.22 -3.27
N VAL A 6 3.67 15.10 -3.90
CA VAL A 6 2.92 14.03 -3.23
C VAL A 6 3.90 13.09 -2.54
N PHE A 7 3.64 12.78 -1.28
CA PHE A 7 4.37 11.74 -0.54
C PHE A 7 3.41 10.65 -0.09
N ALA A 8 3.90 9.42 -0.14
CA ALA A 8 3.27 8.27 0.52
C ALA A 8 4.16 7.77 1.66
N ILE A 9 3.55 7.42 2.79
CA ILE A 9 4.18 6.68 3.88
C ILE A 9 3.66 5.24 3.82
N GLU A 10 4.57 4.29 3.76
CA GLU A 10 4.28 2.90 3.43
C GLU A 10 4.95 1.96 4.42
N VAL A 11 4.32 0.81 4.65
CA VAL A 11 4.96 -0.31 5.35
C VAL A 11 5.30 -1.44 4.39
N TYR A 12 6.44 -2.07 4.65
CA TYR A 12 6.96 -3.21 3.88
C TYR A 12 7.09 -4.44 4.76
N PHE A 13 7.14 -5.60 4.10
CA PHE A 13 7.05 -6.88 4.77
C PHE A 13 8.40 -7.60 4.85
N ASN A 14 8.48 -8.64 5.67
CA ASN A 14 9.59 -9.58 5.60
C ASN A 14 9.58 -10.36 4.27
N LYS A 15 10.70 -11.01 3.96
CA LYS A 15 10.98 -11.62 2.65
C LYS A 15 9.87 -12.53 2.09
N GLU A 16 9.23 -13.34 2.94
CA GLU A 16 8.27 -14.36 2.50
C GLU A 16 7.02 -13.78 1.84
N PRO A 17 6.18 -12.96 2.50
CA PRO A 17 5.05 -12.31 1.85
C PRO A 17 5.47 -11.37 0.71
N GLU A 18 6.62 -10.68 0.80
CA GLU A 18 7.10 -9.88 -0.32
C GLU A 18 7.31 -10.73 -1.58
N GLN A 19 7.97 -11.89 -1.45
CA GLN A 19 8.21 -12.76 -2.59
C GLN A 19 6.89 -13.31 -3.16
N SER A 20 5.99 -13.79 -2.31
CA SER A 20 4.70 -14.32 -2.77
C SER A 20 3.88 -13.25 -3.51
N ILE A 21 3.90 -12.00 -3.04
CA ILE A 21 3.18 -10.90 -3.72
C ILE A 21 3.85 -10.57 -5.06
N ARG A 22 5.18 -10.62 -5.16
CA ARG A 22 5.88 -10.45 -6.44
C ARG A 22 5.52 -11.54 -7.44
N ASP A 23 5.35 -12.79 -7.01
CA ASP A 23 4.92 -13.88 -7.89
C ASP A 23 3.49 -13.64 -8.43
N LEU A 24 2.61 -13.03 -7.62
CA LEU A 24 1.29 -12.58 -8.08
C LEU A 24 1.40 -11.41 -9.07
N TRP A 25 2.33 -10.48 -8.87
CA TRP A 25 2.57 -9.40 -9.82
C TRP A 25 3.04 -9.93 -11.18
N ILE A 26 3.94 -10.92 -11.20
CA ILE A 26 4.39 -11.60 -12.44
C ILE A 26 3.18 -12.23 -13.14
N SER A 27 2.31 -12.91 -12.39
CA SER A 27 1.11 -13.52 -12.95
C SER A 27 0.16 -12.51 -13.61
N ILE A 28 0.05 -11.29 -13.06
CA ILE A 28 -0.73 -10.19 -13.67
C ILE A 28 -0.01 -9.65 -14.91
N GLU A 29 1.30 -9.46 -14.83
CA GLU A 29 2.11 -8.94 -15.94
C GLU A 29 2.03 -9.82 -17.19
N GLU A 30 2.05 -11.14 -17.02
CA GLU A 30 1.90 -12.11 -18.12
C GLU A 30 0.59 -11.94 -18.91
N MET A 31 -0.49 -11.49 -18.24
CA MET A 31 -1.79 -11.24 -18.88
C MET A 31 -1.94 -9.78 -19.34
N HIS A 32 -1.45 -8.84 -18.53
CA HIS A 32 -1.69 -7.41 -18.65
C HIS A 32 -0.42 -6.60 -18.31
N PRO A 33 0.58 -6.55 -19.21
CA PRO A 33 1.94 -6.07 -18.91
C PRO A 33 2.01 -4.65 -18.33
N LEU A 34 1.11 -3.76 -18.77
CA LEU A 34 1.11 -2.34 -18.37
C LEU A 34 0.35 -2.06 -17.06
N THR A 35 -0.21 -3.09 -16.43
CA THR A 35 -1.07 -2.93 -15.25
C THR A 35 -0.46 -3.50 -13.98
N SER A 36 0.53 -4.38 -14.12
CA SER A 36 1.23 -4.97 -12.97
C SER A 36 2.12 -3.95 -12.29
N LEU A 37 2.19 -4.00 -10.96
CA LEU A 37 3.16 -3.21 -10.21
C LEU A 37 4.61 -3.65 -10.48
N ASN A 38 4.83 -4.85 -11.04
CA ASN A 38 6.18 -5.30 -11.43
C ASN A 38 6.80 -4.44 -12.54
N ALA A 39 5.97 -3.79 -13.37
CA ALA A 39 6.42 -2.89 -14.42
C ALA A 39 6.90 -1.52 -13.89
N ILE A 40 6.71 -1.25 -12.59
CA ILE A 40 7.11 0.01 -11.94
C ILE A 40 8.50 -0.16 -11.34
N GLU A 41 9.48 0.57 -11.86
CA GLU A 41 10.85 0.54 -11.36
C GLU A 41 10.90 0.90 -9.86
N GLY A 42 11.59 0.07 -9.08
CA GLY A 42 11.72 0.27 -7.63
C GLY A 42 10.49 -0.10 -6.80
N ALA A 43 9.38 -0.55 -7.41
CA ALA A 43 8.20 -0.95 -6.66
C ALA A 43 8.48 -2.15 -5.74
N ARG A 44 7.95 -2.04 -4.52
CA ARG A 44 7.96 -3.09 -3.49
C ARG A 44 6.53 -3.37 -3.04
N PRO A 45 6.16 -4.63 -2.74
CA PRO A 45 4.91 -4.92 -2.06
C PRO A 45 4.78 -4.12 -0.77
N HIS A 46 3.68 -3.38 -0.62
CA HIS A 46 3.50 -2.45 0.49
C HIS A 46 2.03 -2.25 0.85
N ILE A 47 1.78 -1.67 2.02
CA ILE A 47 0.51 -1.02 2.36
C ILE A 47 0.79 0.46 2.60
N SER A 48 0.09 1.33 1.87
CA SER A 48 0.16 2.78 2.08
C SER A 48 -0.66 3.16 3.32
N LEU A 49 0.01 3.75 4.32
CA LEU A 49 -0.59 4.23 5.57
C LEU A 49 -1.06 5.69 5.42
N ALA A 50 -0.35 6.50 4.66
CA ALA A 50 -0.71 7.90 4.44
C ALA A 50 -0.31 8.32 3.04
N VAL A 51 -1.13 9.16 2.41
CA VAL A 51 -0.74 9.91 1.22
C VAL A 51 -1.14 11.36 1.45
N CYS A 52 -0.22 12.28 1.18
CA CYS A 52 -0.41 13.71 1.40
C CYS A 52 0.26 14.53 0.31
N ASP A 53 -0.31 15.68 0.01
CA ASP A 53 0.24 16.66 -0.94
C ASP A 53 0.82 17.83 -0.14
N VAL A 54 2.14 18.04 -0.22
CA VAL A 54 2.84 19.01 0.61
C VAL A 54 3.70 19.97 -0.22
N LYS A 55 3.69 21.24 0.17
CA LYS A 55 4.61 22.25 -0.39
C LYS A 55 6.00 22.21 0.25
N THR A 56 6.14 21.52 1.38
CA THR A 56 7.38 21.50 2.18
C THR A 56 7.71 20.07 2.64
N PRO A 57 8.56 19.35 1.89
CA PRO A 57 8.89 17.94 2.15
C PRO A 57 9.52 17.63 3.52
N HIS A 58 10.17 18.61 4.16
CA HIS A 58 10.89 18.39 5.43
C HIS A 58 9.98 17.88 6.55
N ASN A 59 8.73 18.34 6.59
CA ASN A 59 7.79 18.00 7.66
C ASN A 59 7.37 16.52 7.60
N VAL A 60 7.29 15.93 6.39
CA VAL A 60 6.92 14.51 6.24
C VAL A 60 8.05 13.59 6.73
N LYS A 61 9.32 13.94 6.44
CA LYS A 61 10.47 13.14 6.88
C LYS A 61 10.62 13.09 8.41
N GLN A 62 10.23 14.16 9.12
CA GLN A 62 10.23 14.18 10.59
C GLN A 62 9.22 13.21 11.19
N VAL A 63 8.10 12.95 10.50
CA VAL A 63 7.12 11.94 10.92
C VAL A 63 7.75 10.55 10.90
N LEU A 64 8.49 10.21 9.84
CA LEU A 64 9.13 8.90 9.71
C LEU A 64 10.20 8.66 10.80
N LEU A 65 10.91 9.71 11.23
CA LEU A 65 11.91 9.59 12.31
C LEU A 65 11.30 9.16 13.65
N ARG A 66 10.01 9.45 13.89
CA ARG A 66 9.29 8.96 15.09
C ARG A 66 8.97 7.47 14.99
N GLN A 67 8.78 6.98 13.76
CA GLN A 67 8.46 5.58 13.47
C GLN A 67 9.69 4.69 13.22
N ARG A 68 10.91 5.24 13.31
CA ARG A 68 12.16 4.51 13.03
C ARG A 68 12.38 3.25 13.87
N ASN A 69 11.72 3.16 15.02
CA ASN A 69 11.79 2.03 15.95
C ASN A 69 10.55 1.13 15.84
N LEU A 70 9.94 1.05 14.66
CA LEU A 70 8.78 0.19 14.43
C LEU A 70 9.09 -1.23 14.88
N ALA A 71 8.39 -1.70 15.90
CA ALA A 71 8.47 -3.09 16.32
C ALA A 71 7.79 -3.96 15.25
N PRO A 72 8.45 -5.02 14.74
CA PRO A 72 7.83 -5.89 13.77
C PRO A 72 6.54 -6.51 14.30
N PHE A 73 5.48 -6.49 13.50
CA PHE A 73 4.17 -7.00 13.90
C PHE A 73 3.59 -7.92 12.82
N PRO A 74 2.75 -8.90 13.19
CA PRO A 74 2.22 -9.87 12.24
C PRO A 74 1.27 -9.22 11.22
N ILE A 75 1.35 -9.70 9.98
CA ILE A 75 0.43 -9.37 8.90
C ILE A 75 -0.06 -10.65 8.23
N ARG A 76 -1.30 -10.66 7.77
CA ARG A 76 -1.90 -11.77 7.03
C ARG A 76 -2.81 -11.24 5.94
N PHE A 77 -2.80 -11.89 4.78
CA PHE A 77 -3.71 -11.63 3.68
C PHE A 77 -4.55 -12.88 3.43
N ASP A 78 -5.87 -12.75 3.56
CA ASP A 78 -6.84 -13.84 3.36
C ASP A 78 -7.83 -13.56 2.23
N ALA A 79 -7.82 -12.35 1.68
CA ALA A 79 -8.81 -11.91 0.71
C ALA A 79 -8.17 -11.13 -0.43
N VAL A 80 -8.76 -11.30 -1.62
CA VAL A 80 -8.48 -10.53 -2.83
C VAL A 80 -9.68 -9.62 -3.05
N GLY A 81 -9.42 -8.35 -3.34
CA GLY A 81 -10.45 -7.35 -3.58
C GLY A 81 -10.10 -6.47 -4.77
N CYS A 82 -11.06 -5.65 -5.18
CA CYS A 82 -10.83 -4.63 -6.18
C CYS A 82 -11.50 -3.30 -5.82
N PHE A 83 -10.93 -2.21 -6.32
CA PHE A 83 -11.56 -0.89 -6.34
C PHE A 83 -12.02 -0.61 -7.77
N PRO A 84 -13.32 -0.80 -8.09
CA PRO A 84 -13.81 -0.66 -9.46
C PRO A 84 -13.61 0.74 -10.04
N THR A 85 -13.68 1.78 -9.20
CA THR A 85 -13.52 3.17 -9.62
C THR A 85 -12.10 3.50 -10.06
N THR A 86 -11.07 2.94 -9.41
CA THR A 86 -9.65 3.20 -9.74
C THR A 86 -9.02 2.07 -10.57
N GLY A 87 -9.76 0.98 -10.80
CA GLY A 87 -9.25 -0.20 -11.50
C GLY A 87 -8.12 -0.91 -10.73
N THR A 88 -8.12 -0.84 -9.39
CA THR A 88 -7.08 -1.47 -8.56
C THR A 88 -7.49 -2.89 -8.18
N LEU A 89 -6.66 -3.89 -8.47
CA LEU A 89 -6.75 -5.23 -7.91
C LEU A 89 -5.76 -5.33 -6.74
N PHE A 90 -6.17 -5.86 -5.60
CA PHE A 90 -5.34 -5.84 -4.39
C PHE A 90 -5.59 -7.04 -3.47
N LEU A 91 -4.61 -7.29 -2.59
CA LEU A 91 -4.78 -8.14 -1.41
C LEU A 91 -5.28 -7.29 -0.23
N SER A 92 -6.31 -7.78 0.45
CA SER A 92 -6.81 -7.16 1.67
C SER A 92 -6.13 -7.79 2.89
N PRO A 93 -5.35 -7.02 3.67
CA PRO A 93 -4.81 -7.51 4.92
C PRO A 93 -5.94 -7.70 5.93
N VAL A 94 -5.80 -8.73 6.76
CA VAL A 94 -6.63 -8.88 7.95
C VAL A 94 -6.29 -7.72 8.89
N MET A 95 -7.26 -6.86 9.15
CA MET A 95 -7.07 -5.71 10.01
C MET A 95 -6.65 -6.16 11.42
N SER A 96 -5.53 -5.63 11.89
CA SER A 96 -4.96 -5.94 13.20
C SER A 96 -4.76 -4.66 14.01
N THR A 97 -4.78 -4.78 15.33
CA THR A 97 -4.55 -3.62 16.21
C THR A 97 -3.23 -2.90 15.91
N PRO A 98 -2.08 -3.58 15.67
CA PRO A 98 -0.84 -2.88 15.30
C PRO A 98 -0.94 -2.10 13.99
N LEU A 99 -1.60 -2.66 12.96
CA LEU A 99 -1.77 -1.99 11.67
C LEU A 99 -2.67 -0.75 11.78
N TRP A 100 -3.74 -0.85 12.58
CA TRP A 100 -4.62 0.28 12.86
C TRP A 100 -3.90 1.37 13.68
N LEU A 101 -3.18 0.99 14.74
CA LEU A 101 -2.48 1.95 15.59
C LEU A 101 -1.39 2.74 14.86
N ILE A 102 -0.61 2.10 13.98
CA ILE A 102 0.42 2.81 13.21
C ILE A 102 -0.19 3.78 12.20
N HIS A 103 -1.31 3.41 11.58
CA HIS A 103 -2.08 4.28 10.69
C HIS A 103 -2.58 5.52 11.44
N GLU A 104 -3.22 5.34 12.58
CA GLU A 104 -3.73 6.43 13.43
C GLU A 104 -2.60 7.35 13.93
N ASP A 105 -1.48 6.79 14.38
CA ASP A 105 -0.36 7.57 14.90
C ASP A 105 0.33 8.42 13.81
N ILE A 106 0.44 7.89 12.59
CA ILE A 106 0.93 8.64 11.43
C ILE A 106 -0.04 9.76 11.06
N ALA A 107 -1.34 9.45 10.99
CA ALA A 107 -2.37 10.44 10.67
C ALA A 107 -2.37 11.58 11.68
N TRP A 108 -2.33 11.25 12.98
CA TRP A 108 -2.23 12.23 14.06
C TRP A 108 -0.94 13.05 13.96
N THR A 109 0.21 12.42 13.75
CA THR A 109 1.49 13.13 13.69
C THR A 109 1.57 14.11 12.50
N LEU A 110 1.03 13.71 11.35
CA LEU A 110 0.92 14.58 10.17
C LEU A 110 -0.01 15.76 10.44
N SER A 111 -1.16 15.53 11.08
CA SER A 111 -2.10 16.61 11.42
C SER A 111 -1.51 17.61 12.41
N GLN A 112 -0.73 17.16 13.41
CA GLN A 112 0.00 18.04 14.33
C GLN A 112 1.03 18.92 13.61
N SER A 113 1.47 18.50 12.41
CA SER A 113 2.40 19.23 11.56
C SER A 113 1.70 20.07 10.48
N GLY A 114 0.36 20.20 10.56
CA GLY A 114 -0.46 20.92 9.58
C GLY A 114 -0.54 20.26 8.21
N ILE A 115 -0.25 18.96 8.11
CA ILE A 115 -0.33 18.19 6.87
C ILE A 115 -1.64 17.41 6.85
N GLU A 116 -2.45 17.68 5.84
CA GLU A 116 -3.70 16.96 5.60
C GLU A 116 -3.46 15.71 4.75
N LEU A 117 -4.09 14.60 5.16
CA LEU A 117 -4.14 13.39 4.36
C LEU A 117 -5.15 13.53 3.23
N LEU A 118 -4.86 12.89 2.09
CA LEU A 118 -5.85 12.63 1.07
C LEU A 118 -7.03 11.84 1.68
N PRO A 119 -8.29 12.09 1.24
CA PRO A 119 -9.49 11.57 1.92
C PRO A 119 -9.45 10.06 2.21
N TYR A 120 -9.09 9.24 1.23
CA TYR A 120 -9.05 7.77 1.36
C TYR A 120 -8.01 7.23 2.34
N TYR A 121 -7.13 8.08 2.89
CA TYR A 121 -6.14 7.70 3.89
C TYR A 121 -6.47 8.22 5.29
N ARG A 122 -7.58 8.95 5.45
CA ARG A 122 -7.98 9.48 6.75
C ARG A 122 -8.50 8.35 7.66
N PRO A 123 -8.35 8.49 8.99
CA PRO A 123 -9.08 7.69 9.96
C PRO A 123 -10.54 7.49 9.57
N GLN A 124 -11.05 6.27 9.76
CA GLN A 124 -12.42 5.85 9.40
C GLN A 124 -12.78 5.86 7.89
N GLN A 125 -11.88 6.31 7.01
CA GLN A 125 -12.07 6.29 5.55
C GLN A 125 -11.06 5.36 4.85
N TRP A 126 -10.03 4.92 5.58
CA TRP A 126 -8.97 4.09 5.06
C TRP A 126 -9.38 2.65 4.84
N THR A 127 -9.16 2.16 3.62
CA THR A 127 -9.20 0.74 3.29
C THR A 127 -7.78 0.26 3.08
N SER A 128 -7.22 -0.44 4.07
CA SER A 128 -5.89 -1.04 3.96
C SER A 128 -5.85 -2.08 2.83
N HIS A 129 -4.83 -2.01 1.98
CA HIS A 129 -4.66 -2.93 0.86
C HIS A 129 -3.20 -2.99 0.41
N CYS A 130 -2.82 -4.10 -0.22
CA CYS A 130 -1.56 -4.23 -0.95
C CYS A 130 -1.88 -4.43 -2.44
N SER A 131 -1.55 -3.45 -3.26
CA SER A 131 -1.90 -3.46 -4.69
C SER A 131 -1.17 -4.57 -5.45
N LEU A 132 -1.90 -5.21 -6.37
CA LEU A 132 -1.40 -6.22 -7.30
C LEU A 132 -1.39 -5.71 -8.74
N GLY A 133 -2.40 -4.94 -9.12
CA GLY A 133 -2.49 -4.30 -10.42
C GLY A 133 -3.28 -3.00 -10.39
N LEU A 134 -2.95 -2.09 -11.31
CA LEU A 134 -3.54 -0.77 -11.46
C LEU A 134 -4.17 -0.63 -12.85
N ASN A 135 -5.16 0.25 -13.01
CA ASN A 135 -5.81 0.55 -14.29
C ASN A 135 -6.43 -0.69 -14.98
N LEU A 136 -6.84 -1.68 -14.19
CA LEU A 136 -7.61 -2.83 -14.67
C LEU A 136 -9.09 -2.45 -14.75
N TYR A 137 -9.63 -2.35 -15.96
CA TYR A 137 -11.04 -2.02 -16.19
C TYR A 137 -11.72 -3.08 -17.05
N GLY A 138 -13.04 -3.23 -16.88
CA GLY A 138 -13.86 -4.16 -17.66
C GLY A 138 -13.33 -5.59 -17.60
N THR A 139 -13.13 -6.19 -18.78
CA THR A 139 -12.67 -7.58 -18.92
C THR A 139 -11.27 -7.81 -18.36
N ASN A 140 -10.41 -6.79 -18.31
CA ASN A 140 -9.06 -6.93 -17.77
C ASN A 140 -9.10 -7.18 -16.26
N MET A 141 -10.00 -6.48 -15.54
CA MET A 141 -10.21 -6.72 -14.11
C MET A 141 -10.75 -8.13 -13.86
N THR A 142 -11.74 -8.58 -14.63
CA THR A 142 -12.35 -9.90 -14.40
C THR A 142 -11.37 -11.04 -14.65
N THR A 143 -10.58 -10.98 -15.73
CA THR A 143 -9.59 -12.03 -16.03
C THR A 143 -8.42 -12.02 -15.06
N ALA A 144 -7.96 -10.81 -14.66
CA ALA A 144 -6.93 -10.69 -13.63
C ALA A 144 -7.40 -11.24 -12.29
N PHE A 145 -8.62 -10.89 -11.86
CA PHE A 145 -9.20 -11.40 -10.63
C PHE A 145 -9.34 -12.92 -10.66
N GLU A 146 -9.89 -13.49 -11.75
CA GLU A 146 -10.04 -14.94 -11.91
C GLU A 146 -8.70 -15.66 -11.79
N ARG A 147 -7.67 -15.17 -12.48
CA ARG A 147 -6.32 -15.74 -12.40
C ARG A 147 -5.76 -15.71 -10.99
N ILE A 148 -5.84 -14.56 -10.30
CA ILE A 148 -5.36 -14.44 -8.93
C ILE A 148 -6.14 -15.38 -8.00
N ALA A 149 -7.46 -15.46 -8.14
CA ALA A 149 -8.30 -16.34 -7.32
C ALA A 149 -7.93 -17.83 -7.47
N GLN A 150 -7.43 -18.26 -8.63
CA GLN A 150 -7.00 -19.65 -8.86
C GLN A 150 -5.67 -20.01 -8.21
N ILE A 151 -4.75 -19.04 -8.08
CA ILE A 151 -3.38 -19.28 -7.60
C ILE A 151 -3.14 -18.77 -6.18
N PHE A 152 -4.05 -17.92 -5.67
CA PHE A 152 -3.92 -17.31 -4.37
C PHE A 152 -4.00 -18.35 -3.26
N VAL A 153 -3.06 -18.24 -2.33
CA VAL A 153 -3.04 -18.94 -1.05
C VAL A 153 -2.86 -17.89 0.03
N SER A 154 -3.52 -18.06 1.19
CA SER A 154 -3.36 -17.14 2.33
C SER A 154 -1.88 -16.91 2.64
N LEU A 155 -1.51 -15.64 2.77
CA LEU A 155 -0.13 -15.22 3.02
C LEU A 155 -0.02 -14.72 4.46
N SER A 156 1.01 -15.14 5.18
CA SER A 156 1.32 -14.66 6.53
C SER A 156 2.78 -14.19 6.60
N GLY A 157 3.03 -13.19 7.43
CA GLY A 157 4.38 -12.68 7.66
C GLY A 157 4.39 -11.59 8.70
N LYS A 158 5.32 -10.64 8.55
CA LYS A 158 5.45 -9.48 9.42
C LYS A 158 5.65 -8.22 8.60
N VAL A 159 5.08 -7.11 9.08
CA VAL A 159 5.57 -5.78 8.73
C VAL A 159 6.89 -5.57 9.49
N THR A 160 7.93 -5.15 8.77
CA THR A 160 9.29 -5.00 9.32
C THR A 160 9.90 -3.63 9.06
N GLU A 161 9.39 -2.91 8.08
CA GLU A 161 9.94 -1.62 7.64
C GLU A 161 8.80 -0.63 7.42
N ILE A 162 9.13 0.66 7.61
CA ILE A 162 8.31 1.79 7.20
C ILE A 162 9.18 2.72 6.37
N GLY A 163 8.64 3.26 5.28
CA GLY A 163 9.35 4.17 4.41
C GLY A 163 8.48 5.32 3.91
N ILE A 164 9.13 6.21 3.19
CA ILE A 164 8.51 7.35 2.53
C ILE A 164 8.94 7.33 1.06
N ILE A 165 7.98 7.51 0.16
CA ILE A 165 8.23 7.70 -1.26
C ILE A 165 7.65 9.04 -1.72
N GLU A 166 8.31 9.64 -2.71
CA GLU A 166 7.75 10.72 -3.51
C GLU A 166 6.97 10.06 -4.67
N ALA A 167 5.69 10.45 -4.84
CA ALA A 167 4.74 9.80 -5.74
C ALA A 167 4.36 10.68 -6.93
#